data_AF-A0A5C8V2H9-F1
#
_entry.id   AF-A0A5C8V2H9-F1
#
_cell.length_a   1.000
_cell.length_b   1.000
_cell.length_c   1.000
_cell.angle_alpha   90.00
_cell.angle_beta   90.00
_cell.angle_gamma   90.00
#
_symmetry.space_group_name_H-M   'P 1'
#
loop_
_entity.id
_entity.type
_entity.pdbx_description
1 polymer ?
#
loop_
_entity_poly.entity_id
_entity_poly.type
_entity_poly.pdbx_seq_one_letter_code
_entity_poly.pdbx_strand_id
1 'polypeptide(L)'
;MKKIYYLALALTISFVSCEKEEVSDIEESSLESVEHRYRYKKWKKKKCQINVTPELPAVINACTTAKGVDADNSYFDLTINDTNLAGDYGAWCVDVDLSLAAGQCFEADVYSSYDSLPEGKFEHPENFDLVNWVLNQNFIGMESQSGGAYTFGDVQWAVWELIDDRNCQSCTYLGDDWSREKGQEIVDMAVANGEGYEPGNGDSLAVILIPTNNLQSVFVPYELKCDENVGSICKRRYRTWKCYKWRCKHKKKKWRRNYGRKKFKCSSSY
;
A
#
# COMPACT_ATOMS: atom_id res chain seq x y z
N MET A 1 7.24 -49.84 63.76
CA MET A 1 8.59 -49.51 63.22
C MET A 1 8.46 -48.28 62.33
N LYS A 2 9.52 -47.47 62.32
CA LYS A 2 9.67 -46.04 61.97
C LYS A 2 8.77 -45.45 60.86
N LYS A 3 8.13 -44.33 61.21
CA LYS A 3 7.54 -43.32 60.32
C LYS A 3 8.67 -42.56 59.61
N ILE A 4 8.52 -42.25 58.32
CA ILE A 4 9.38 -41.29 57.62
C ILE A 4 8.47 -40.26 56.95
N TYR A 5 8.61 -39.02 57.41
CA TYR A 5 8.04 -37.81 56.82
C TYR A 5 9.02 -37.30 55.76
N TYR A 6 8.54 -36.97 54.55
CA TYR A 6 9.30 -36.15 53.62
C TYR A 6 8.57 -34.85 53.33
N LEU A 7 9.35 -33.77 53.50
CA LEU A 7 9.03 -32.37 53.40
C LEU A 7 8.55 -32.00 51.99
N ALA A 8 7.52 -31.16 51.93
CA ALA A 8 7.13 -30.41 50.74
C ALA A 8 8.17 -29.31 50.45
N LEU A 9 8.59 -29.20 49.19
CA LEU A 9 9.29 -28.03 48.65
C LEU A 9 8.47 -27.51 47.47
N ALA A 10 7.58 -26.55 47.74
CA ALA A 10 6.89 -25.79 46.72
C ALA A 10 7.85 -24.71 46.19
N LEU A 11 8.36 -24.89 44.98
CA LEU A 11 9.18 -23.89 44.30
C LEU A 11 8.27 -23.05 43.40
N THR A 12 7.88 -21.89 43.91
CA THR A 12 7.15 -20.85 43.17
C THR A 12 8.09 -20.20 42.16
N ILE A 13 7.97 -20.57 40.89
CA ILE A 13 8.64 -19.87 39.79
C ILE A 13 7.74 -18.70 39.41
N SER A 14 8.07 -17.52 39.92
CA SER A 14 7.44 -16.27 39.56
C SER A 14 7.75 -15.90 38.11
N PHE A 15 6.70 -15.54 37.39
CA PHE A 15 6.70 -14.99 36.03
C PHE A 15 7.66 -13.80 35.91
N VAL A 16 8.61 -13.86 34.97
CA VAL A 16 9.31 -12.66 34.49
C VAL A 16 8.55 -12.15 33.27
N SER A 17 7.75 -11.13 33.54
CA SER A 17 7.10 -10.23 32.58
C SER A 17 8.16 -9.63 31.64
N CYS A 18 7.95 -9.72 30.33
CA CYS A 18 8.66 -8.91 29.35
C CYS A 18 7.87 -7.62 29.18
N GLU A 19 8.01 -6.72 30.16
CA GLU A 19 7.41 -5.39 30.13
C GLU A 19 8.41 -4.44 29.47
N LYS A 20 7.94 -3.70 28.46
CA LYS A 20 8.68 -2.66 27.75
C LYS A 20 9.33 -1.70 28.74
N GLU A 21 10.63 -1.48 28.60
CA GLU A 21 11.26 -0.31 29.20
C GLU A 21 10.76 0.95 28.49
N GLU A 22 10.06 1.80 29.23
CA GLU A 22 9.92 3.22 28.91
C GLU A 22 11.30 3.87 29.05
N VAL A 23 11.94 4.16 27.91
CA VAL A 23 13.08 5.08 27.89
C VAL A 23 12.52 6.49 28.08
N SER A 24 12.45 6.91 29.33
CA SER A 24 12.18 8.29 29.72
C SER A 24 13.27 9.20 29.14
N ASP A 25 12.83 10.17 28.35
CA ASP A 25 13.65 11.27 27.83
C ASP A 25 14.31 12.04 28.98
N ILE A 26 15.63 11.89 29.15
CA ILE A 26 16.42 12.77 30.00
C ILE A 26 16.90 13.95 29.15
N GLU A 27 16.27 15.11 29.36
CA GLU A 27 16.90 16.40 29.14
C GLU A 27 18.05 16.55 30.13
N GLU A 28 19.28 16.68 29.63
CA GLU A 28 20.32 17.35 30.39
C GLU A 28 21.15 18.27 29.47
N SER A 29 20.92 19.55 29.68
CA SER A 29 21.72 20.64 29.15
C SER A 29 22.97 20.81 29.99
N SER A 30 24.14 20.83 29.36
CA SER A 30 25.26 21.61 29.88
C SER A 30 26.06 22.23 28.73
N LEU A 31 26.27 23.54 28.86
CA LEU A 31 26.96 24.44 27.95
C LEU A 31 28.33 24.74 28.52
N GLU A 32 29.38 24.61 27.70
CA GLU A 32 30.56 25.49 27.61
C GLU A 32 31.40 24.97 26.43
N SER A 33 31.85 25.72 25.42
CA SER A 33 32.26 27.12 25.37
C SER A 33 32.20 27.69 23.92
N VAL A 34 32.41 29.00 23.85
CA VAL A 34 32.22 30.01 22.80
C VAL A 34 32.73 29.68 21.37
N GLU A 35 31.86 29.71 20.34
CA GLU A 35 31.82 30.73 19.25
C GLU A 35 30.75 30.40 18.16
N HIS A 36 30.00 31.40 17.72
CA HIS A 36 28.87 31.36 16.75
C HIS A 36 27.64 30.49 17.12
N ARG A 37 26.67 31.10 17.83
CA ARG A 37 25.31 30.55 18.03
C ARG A 37 24.54 30.39 16.71
N TYR A 38 24.72 29.26 16.04
CA TYR A 38 23.75 28.76 15.06
C TYR A 38 22.56 28.17 15.81
N ARG A 39 21.41 28.86 15.81
CA ARG A 39 20.14 28.27 16.24
C ARG A 39 19.63 27.37 15.12
N TYR A 40 19.78 26.05 15.27
CA TYR A 40 19.09 25.08 14.43
C TYR A 40 17.68 24.88 14.98
N LYS A 41 16.64 25.09 14.16
CA LYS A 41 15.31 24.54 14.49
C LYS A 41 15.37 23.05 14.17
N LYS A 42 15.41 22.21 15.21
CA LYS A 42 15.18 20.77 15.09
C LYS A 42 13.71 20.61 14.70
N TRP A 43 13.45 20.42 13.41
CA TRP A 43 12.09 20.09 12.97
C TRP A 43 11.79 18.66 13.43
N LYS A 44 10.66 18.48 14.13
CA LYS A 44 10.08 17.15 14.31
C LYS A 44 9.92 16.56 12.91
N LYS A 45 10.52 15.40 12.66
CA LYS A 45 10.32 14.63 11.43
C LYS A 45 8.80 14.46 11.30
N LYS A 46 8.15 15.15 10.36
CA LYS A 46 6.73 14.91 10.09
C LYS A 46 6.65 13.43 9.73
N LYS A 47 5.81 12.68 10.46
CA LYS A 47 5.49 11.30 10.08
C LYS A 47 5.02 11.31 8.62
N CYS A 48 5.40 10.32 7.83
CA CYS A 48 4.78 10.17 6.53
C CYS A 48 3.26 10.07 6.75
N GLN A 49 2.50 10.82 5.96
CA GLN A 49 1.05 10.72 5.93
C GLN A 49 0.74 10.15 4.56
N ILE A 50 0.18 8.94 4.56
CA ILE A 50 -0.36 8.33 3.36
C ILE A 50 -1.80 8.80 3.23
N ASN A 51 -2.23 9.06 2.00
CA ASN A 51 -3.58 9.44 1.68
C ASN A 51 -4.22 8.28 0.90
N VAL A 52 -5.14 7.56 1.53
CA VAL A 52 -5.90 6.46 0.91
C VAL A 52 -7.01 6.97 -0.01
N THR A 53 -7.25 8.28 -0.06
CA THR A 53 -8.10 8.96 -1.05
C THR A 53 -7.24 9.97 -1.83
N PRO A 54 -6.27 9.50 -2.65
CA PRO A 54 -5.40 10.39 -3.41
C PRO A 54 -6.19 11.19 -4.46
N GLU A 55 -5.57 12.22 -5.03
CA GLU A 55 -6.19 12.98 -6.13
C GLU A 55 -6.20 12.11 -7.42
N LEU A 56 -7.32 11.40 -7.61
CA LEU A 56 -7.60 10.57 -8.78
C LEU A 56 -8.34 11.40 -9.87
N PRO A 57 -8.14 11.08 -11.16
CA PRO A 57 -8.93 11.67 -12.23
C PRO A 57 -10.39 11.21 -12.11
N ALA A 58 -11.36 12.07 -12.36
CA ALA A 58 -12.77 11.67 -12.21
C ALA A 58 -13.19 10.58 -13.21
N VAL A 59 -12.69 10.67 -14.44
CA VAL A 59 -13.01 9.78 -15.57
C VAL A 59 -11.73 9.46 -16.34
N ILE A 60 -11.63 8.22 -16.84
CA ILE A 60 -10.51 7.75 -17.68
C ILE A 60 -11.02 6.93 -18.87
N ASN A 61 -10.13 6.69 -19.83
CA ASN A 61 -10.32 5.71 -20.91
C ASN A 61 -9.35 4.53 -20.74
N ALA A 62 -9.89 3.33 -20.52
CA ALA A 62 -9.12 2.09 -20.37
C ALA A 62 -9.44 1.09 -21.48
N CYS A 63 -8.50 0.20 -21.77
CA CYS A 63 -8.69 -0.95 -22.65
C CYS A 63 -8.09 -2.20 -21.99
N THR A 64 -8.84 -3.29 -21.92
CA THR A 64 -8.25 -4.59 -21.62
C THR A 64 -7.43 -5.06 -22.80
N THR A 65 -6.29 -5.69 -22.54
CA THR A 65 -5.39 -6.24 -23.56
C THR A 65 -5.32 -7.76 -23.50
N ALA A 66 -5.48 -8.35 -22.31
CA ALA A 66 -5.57 -9.79 -22.08
C ALA A 66 -6.57 -10.13 -20.97
N LYS A 67 -6.94 -11.41 -20.85
CA LYS A 67 -7.90 -11.91 -19.85
C LYS A 67 -7.53 -13.33 -19.41
N GLY A 68 -7.71 -13.63 -18.12
CA GLY A 68 -7.51 -14.96 -17.56
C GLY A 68 -6.09 -15.45 -17.77
N VAL A 69 -5.93 -16.68 -18.25
CA VAL A 69 -4.61 -17.29 -18.48
C VAL A 69 -3.72 -16.57 -19.50
N ASP A 70 -4.30 -15.70 -20.34
CA ASP A 70 -3.55 -14.89 -21.28
C ASP A 70 -2.97 -13.60 -20.63
N ALA A 71 -3.47 -13.22 -19.44
CA ALA A 71 -2.99 -12.06 -18.69
C ALA A 71 -1.80 -12.42 -17.78
N ASP A 72 -0.98 -11.43 -17.42
CA ASP A 72 0.19 -11.65 -16.57
C ASP A 72 -0.19 -11.57 -15.08
N ASN A 73 -0.40 -12.74 -14.47
CA ASN A 73 -0.62 -12.89 -13.03
C ASN A 73 -1.72 -11.99 -12.44
N SER A 74 -2.76 -11.73 -13.24
CA SER A 74 -3.95 -10.98 -12.87
C SER A 74 -5.14 -11.48 -13.68
N TYR A 75 -6.35 -10.99 -13.45
CA TYR A 75 -7.51 -11.43 -14.22
C TYR A 75 -7.62 -10.72 -15.58
N PHE A 76 -7.18 -9.47 -15.66
CA PHE A 76 -7.05 -8.72 -16.91
C PHE A 76 -5.70 -8.01 -16.96
N ASP A 77 -5.06 -7.99 -18.13
CA ASP A 77 -4.12 -6.92 -18.44
C ASP A 77 -4.92 -5.72 -18.96
N LEU A 78 -4.60 -4.52 -18.49
CA LEU A 78 -5.35 -3.30 -18.77
C LEU A 78 -4.41 -2.12 -18.98
N THR A 79 -4.67 -1.36 -20.05
CA THR A 79 -3.97 -0.10 -20.34
C THR A 79 -4.92 1.07 -20.09
N ILE A 80 -4.50 2.03 -19.26
CA ILE A 80 -5.14 3.34 -19.10
C ILE A 80 -4.41 4.32 -20.02
N ASN A 81 -5.15 4.98 -20.92
CA ASN A 81 -4.55 5.74 -22.01
C ASN A 81 -4.21 7.19 -21.64
N ASP A 82 -4.89 7.75 -20.64
CA ASP A 82 -4.90 9.17 -20.35
C ASP A 82 -4.74 9.46 -18.85
N THR A 83 -4.59 10.75 -18.52
CA THR A 83 -4.51 11.30 -17.15
C THR A 83 -3.20 10.98 -16.40
N ASN A 84 -3.18 11.27 -15.09
CA ASN A 84 -2.11 10.90 -14.17
C ASN A 84 -2.12 9.41 -13.77
N LEU A 85 -3.13 8.65 -14.21
CA LEU A 85 -3.21 7.19 -14.08
C LEU A 85 -2.83 6.44 -15.37
N ALA A 86 -2.30 7.12 -16.40
CA ALA A 86 -1.90 6.44 -17.63
C ALA A 86 -0.79 5.40 -17.36
N GLY A 87 -0.96 4.18 -17.88
CA GLY A 87 -0.05 3.07 -17.66
C GLY A 87 -0.65 1.72 -18.00
N ASP A 88 0.16 0.67 -17.84
CA ASP A 88 -0.25 -0.73 -17.97
C ASP A 88 -0.35 -1.35 -16.58
N TYR A 89 -1.42 -2.11 -16.35
CA TYR A 89 -1.81 -2.65 -15.06
C TYR A 89 -2.29 -4.08 -15.19
N GLY A 90 -1.95 -4.91 -14.21
CA GLY A 90 -2.77 -6.08 -13.89
C GLY A 90 -4.01 -5.63 -13.13
N ALA A 91 -5.17 -6.14 -13.51
CA ALA A 91 -6.46 -5.75 -12.97
C ALA A 91 -7.29 -6.97 -12.55
N TRP A 92 -8.19 -6.74 -11.58
CA TRP A 92 -9.01 -7.77 -10.95
C TRP A 92 -10.49 -7.53 -11.25
N CYS A 93 -11.22 -8.60 -11.50
CA CYS A 93 -12.66 -8.58 -11.72
C CYS A 93 -13.38 -8.35 -10.38
N VAL A 94 -14.33 -7.42 -10.34
CA VAL A 94 -14.99 -6.99 -9.08
C VAL A 94 -16.39 -7.59 -8.89
N ASP A 95 -17.04 -7.96 -10.00
CA ASP A 95 -18.47 -8.30 -10.07
C ASP A 95 -18.61 -9.54 -10.95
N VAL A 96 -19.25 -10.59 -10.46
CA VAL A 96 -19.37 -11.90 -11.12
C VAL A 96 -20.50 -11.91 -12.15
N ASP A 97 -21.46 -10.99 -12.06
CA ASP A 97 -22.64 -10.93 -12.91
C ASP A 97 -22.41 -10.12 -14.20
N LEU A 98 -21.35 -9.30 -14.24
CA LEU A 98 -20.97 -8.53 -15.41
C LEU A 98 -19.85 -9.20 -16.23
N SER A 99 -19.57 -8.61 -17.39
CA SER A 99 -18.54 -9.12 -18.28
C SER A 99 -17.77 -8.02 -18.98
N LEU A 100 -16.51 -8.35 -19.28
CA LEU A 100 -15.60 -7.56 -20.07
C LEU A 100 -14.70 -8.53 -20.83
N ALA A 101 -14.61 -8.32 -22.14
CA ALA A 101 -13.77 -9.12 -23.03
C ALA A 101 -12.34 -8.56 -23.05
N ALA A 102 -11.37 -9.36 -23.50
CA ALA A 102 -10.06 -8.84 -23.87
C ALA A 102 -10.17 -7.97 -25.15
N GLY A 103 -9.36 -6.92 -25.25
CA GLY A 103 -9.39 -5.97 -26.38
C GLY A 103 -10.55 -4.97 -26.32
N GLN A 104 -11.28 -4.92 -25.20
CA GLN A 104 -12.45 -4.06 -25.05
C GLN A 104 -12.08 -2.77 -24.33
N CYS A 105 -12.36 -1.64 -24.98
CA CYS A 105 -12.16 -0.31 -24.39
C CYS A 105 -13.45 0.22 -23.77
N PHE A 106 -13.30 1.01 -22.70
CA PHE A 106 -14.40 1.60 -21.96
C PHE A 106 -13.97 2.92 -21.30
N GLU A 107 -14.96 3.78 -21.09
CA GLU A 107 -14.84 4.96 -20.24
C GLU A 107 -15.32 4.57 -18.83
N ALA A 108 -14.60 4.99 -17.80
CA ALA A 108 -14.94 4.65 -16.42
C ALA A 108 -14.80 5.84 -15.47
N ASP A 109 -15.72 5.89 -14.50
CA ASP A 109 -15.58 6.70 -13.30
C ASP A 109 -14.56 6.03 -12.37
N VAL A 110 -13.70 6.84 -11.74
CA VAL A 110 -12.59 6.35 -10.91
C VAL A 110 -12.81 6.67 -9.44
N TYR A 111 -12.63 5.66 -8.59
CA TYR A 111 -12.79 5.78 -7.15
C TYR A 111 -11.62 5.14 -6.42
N SER A 112 -11.25 5.68 -5.26
CA SER A 112 -10.57 4.90 -4.24
C SER A 112 -11.53 3.86 -3.66
N SER A 113 -11.02 2.71 -3.25
CA SER A 113 -11.76 1.75 -2.42
C SER A 113 -12.21 2.31 -1.06
N TYR A 114 -11.67 3.46 -0.64
CA TYR A 114 -12.09 4.18 0.58
C TYR A 114 -12.99 5.39 0.29
N ASP A 115 -13.35 5.65 -0.98
CA ASP A 115 -14.29 6.71 -1.33
C ASP A 115 -15.75 6.30 -1.05
N SER A 116 -16.65 7.27 -1.06
CA SER A 116 -18.08 6.98 -1.13
C SER A 116 -18.43 6.48 -2.53
N LEU A 117 -18.83 5.21 -2.61
CA LEU A 117 -19.17 4.55 -3.86
C LEU A 117 -20.66 4.74 -4.22
N PRO A 118 -21.02 4.59 -5.50
CA PRO A 118 -22.42 4.62 -5.90
C PRO A 118 -23.25 3.55 -5.17
N GLU A 119 -24.40 3.95 -4.61
CA GLU A 119 -25.26 3.06 -3.82
C GLU A 119 -25.77 1.88 -4.67
N GLY A 120 -25.71 0.68 -4.10
CA GLY A 120 -26.16 -0.55 -4.75
C GLY A 120 -25.29 -0.99 -5.94
N LYS A 121 -24.09 -0.42 -6.10
CA LYS A 121 -23.17 -0.83 -7.17
C LYS A 121 -22.38 -2.11 -6.86
N PHE A 122 -22.20 -2.41 -5.57
CA PHE A 122 -21.49 -3.58 -5.06
C PHE A 122 -22.28 -4.18 -3.90
N GLU A 123 -22.21 -5.50 -3.76
CA GLU A 123 -22.97 -6.31 -2.82
C GLU A 123 -22.37 -6.21 -1.40
N HIS A 124 -21.03 -6.32 -1.30
CA HIS A 124 -20.28 -6.25 -0.05
C HIS A 124 -19.13 -5.23 -0.07
N PRO A 125 -19.41 -3.93 -0.31
CA PRO A 125 -18.38 -2.88 -0.32
C PRO A 125 -17.68 -2.70 1.05
N GLU A 126 -18.29 -3.16 2.15
CA GLU A 126 -17.69 -3.18 3.48
C GLU A 126 -16.42 -4.03 3.58
N ASN A 127 -16.23 -5.00 2.68
CA ASN A 127 -15.08 -5.92 2.68
C ASN A 127 -13.93 -5.43 1.78
N PHE A 128 -13.96 -4.18 1.31
CA PHE A 128 -12.91 -3.66 0.42
C PHE A 128 -11.56 -3.46 1.11
N ASP A 129 -11.54 -3.31 2.43
CA ASP A 129 -10.33 -3.38 3.24
C ASP A 129 -9.68 -4.77 3.19
N LEU A 130 -10.47 -5.84 3.21
CA LEU A 130 -10.01 -7.22 3.03
C LEU A 130 -9.38 -7.41 1.66
N VAL A 131 -9.99 -6.87 0.60
CA VAL A 131 -9.41 -6.89 -0.76
C VAL A 131 -8.09 -6.12 -0.81
N ASN A 132 -8.04 -4.91 -0.23
CA ASN A 132 -6.79 -4.16 -0.14
C ASN A 132 -5.71 -4.98 0.58
N TRP A 133 -6.05 -5.71 1.64
CA TRP A 133 -5.11 -6.59 2.33
C TRP A 133 -4.60 -7.70 1.40
N VAL A 134 -5.50 -8.40 0.69
CA VAL A 134 -5.16 -9.48 -0.25
C VAL A 134 -4.19 -9.01 -1.33
N LEU A 135 -4.46 -7.85 -1.94
CA LEU A 135 -3.61 -7.30 -3.00
C LEU A 135 -2.17 -6.97 -2.54
N ASN A 136 -1.96 -6.82 -1.24
CA ASN A 136 -0.66 -6.50 -0.65
C ASN A 136 0.11 -7.71 -0.08
N GLN A 137 -0.43 -8.93 -0.19
CA GLN A 137 0.25 -10.13 0.32
C GLN A 137 1.22 -10.78 -0.66
N ASN A 138 1.09 -10.51 -1.96
CA ASN A 138 1.86 -11.16 -3.03
C ASN A 138 1.70 -12.69 -3.07
N PHE A 139 0.47 -13.19 -2.95
CA PHE A 139 0.17 -14.63 -2.87
C PHE A 139 0.71 -15.44 -4.05
N ILE A 140 0.63 -14.92 -5.28
CA ILE A 140 0.93 -15.68 -6.49
C ILE A 140 2.37 -16.23 -6.45
N GLY A 141 2.50 -17.54 -6.60
CA GLY A 141 3.78 -18.25 -6.51
C GLY A 141 4.22 -18.64 -5.09
N MET A 142 3.52 -18.20 -4.04
CA MET A 142 3.73 -18.69 -2.68
C MET A 142 3.11 -20.09 -2.52
N GLU A 143 3.71 -20.93 -1.68
CA GLU A 143 3.20 -22.27 -1.36
C GLU A 143 1.88 -22.17 -0.57
N SER A 144 0.87 -22.93 -1.01
CA SER A 144 -0.41 -23.12 -0.33
C SER A 144 -0.33 -24.23 0.73
N GLN A 145 -1.16 -24.12 1.77
CA GLN A 145 -1.26 -25.16 2.80
C GLN A 145 -1.92 -26.43 2.25
N SER A 146 -2.84 -26.29 1.29
CA SER A 146 -3.46 -27.39 0.55
C SER A 146 -2.56 -27.98 -0.55
N GLY A 147 -1.38 -27.37 -0.78
CA GLY A 147 -0.35 -27.87 -1.69
C GLY A 147 -0.31 -27.14 -3.03
N GLY A 148 0.88 -27.15 -3.65
CA GLY A 148 1.17 -26.35 -4.84
C GLY A 148 1.29 -24.86 -4.53
N ALA A 149 1.49 -24.04 -5.55
CA ALA A 149 1.54 -22.59 -5.39
C ALA A 149 0.16 -21.95 -5.60
N TYR A 150 -0.08 -20.81 -4.95
CA TYR A 150 -1.21 -19.96 -5.31
C TYR A 150 -1.01 -19.38 -6.71
N THR A 151 -2.12 -19.24 -7.43
CA THR A 151 -2.21 -18.71 -8.78
C THR A 151 -3.05 -17.42 -8.77
N PHE A 152 -3.04 -16.67 -9.87
CA PHE A 152 -3.96 -15.54 -10.03
C PHE A 152 -5.43 -15.97 -9.92
N GLY A 153 -5.75 -17.21 -10.34
CA GLY A 153 -7.09 -17.78 -10.24
C GLY A 153 -7.56 -17.93 -8.80
N ASP A 154 -6.67 -18.36 -7.91
CA ASP A 154 -6.97 -18.48 -6.47
C ASP A 154 -7.23 -17.10 -5.85
N VAL A 155 -6.42 -16.10 -6.21
CA VAL A 155 -6.59 -14.71 -5.74
C VAL A 155 -7.90 -14.12 -6.25
N GLN A 156 -8.21 -14.27 -7.55
CA GLN A 156 -9.46 -13.76 -8.12
C GLN A 156 -10.69 -14.43 -7.51
N TRP A 157 -10.64 -15.74 -7.29
CA TRP A 157 -11.73 -16.46 -6.64
C TRP A 157 -11.99 -15.93 -5.23
N ALA A 158 -10.92 -15.68 -4.47
CA ALA A 158 -11.01 -15.12 -3.12
C ALA A 158 -11.56 -13.69 -3.13
N VAL A 159 -11.18 -12.86 -4.10
CA VAL A 159 -11.73 -11.50 -4.27
C VAL A 159 -13.25 -11.57 -4.43
N TRP A 160 -13.77 -12.43 -5.31
CA TRP A 160 -15.22 -12.59 -5.49
C TRP A 160 -15.93 -13.11 -4.24
N GLU A 161 -15.34 -14.09 -3.54
CA GLU A 161 -15.90 -14.61 -2.29
C GLU A 161 -16.04 -13.53 -1.21
N LEU A 162 -15.15 -12.53 -1.22
CA LEU A 162 -15.16 -11.43 -0.24
C LEU A 162 -16.19 -10.35 -0.58
N ILE A 163 -16.43 -10.05 -1.86
CA ILE A 163 -17.13 -8.81 -2.25
C ILE A 163 -18.45 -9.01 -2.99
N ASP A 164 -18.72 -10.21 -3.47
CA ASP A 164 -19.87 -10.53 -4.31
C ASP A 164 -20.88 -11.43 -3.57
N ASP A 165 -22.16 -11.41 -3.96
CA ASP A 165 -23.18 -12.27 -3.37
C ASP A 165 -23.06 -13.73 -3.82
N ARG A 166 -22.36 -13.95 -4.95
CA ARG A 166 -22.13 -15.25 -5.54
C ARG A 166 -20.75 -15.32 -6.17
N ASN A 167 -20.08 -16.44 -5.93
CA ASN A 167 -18.85 -16.75 -6.65
C ASN A 167 -19.15 -17.33 -8.05
N CYS A 168 -18.10 -17.46 -8.86
CA CYS A 168 -18.18 -17.97 -10.22
C CYS A 168 -18.86 -19.35 -10.30
N GLN A 169 -19.74 -19.52 -11.29
CA GLN A 169 -20.40 -20.81 -11.54
C GLN A 169 -19.53 -21.75 -12.38
N SER A 170 -18.97 -21.25 -13.47
CA SER A 170 -18.12 -22.02 -14.38
C SER A 170 -16.62 -21.75 -14.21
N CYS A 171 -16.27 -20.63 -13.57
CA CYS A 171 -14.89 -20.24 -13.24
C CYS A 171 -13.89 -20.35 -14.40
N THR A 172 -14.37 -20.15 -15.64
CA THR A 172 -13.69 -20.56 -16.88
C THR A 172 -12.37 -19.83 -17.16
N TYR A 173 -12.16 -18.68 -16.52
CA TYR A 173 -10.99 -17.82 -16.77
C TYR A 173 -9.97 -17.82 -15.63
N LEU A 174 -10.11 -18.71 -14.64
CA LEU A 174 -9.18 -18.81 -13.50
C LEU A 174 -7.95 -19.71 -13.78
N GLY A 175 -7.88 -20.33 -14.96
CA GLY A 175 -6.87 -21.32 -15.31
C GLY A 175 -7.20 -22.73 -14.82
N ASP A 176 -6.25 -23.66 -14.96
CA ASP A 176 -6.44 -25.07 -14.58
C ASP A 176 -5.82 -25.40 -13.22
N ASP A 177 -4.85 -24.60 -12.76
CA ASP A 177 -4.07 -24.86 -11.54
C ASP A 177 -4.68 -24.22 -10.28
N TRP A 178 -5.76 -23.44 -10.39
CA TRP A 178 -6.47 -22.89 -9.23
C TRP A 178 -7.31 -23.95 -8.53
N SER A 179 -7.63 -23.73 -7.25
CA SER A 179 -8.61 -24.56 -6.54
C SER A 179 -9.41 -23.75 -5.51
N ARG A 180 -10.61 -24.23 -5.19
CA ARG A 180 -11.46 -23.61 -4.16
C ARG A 180 -10.76 -23.60 -2.80
N GLU A 181 -10.06 -24.67 -2.45
CA GLU A 181 -9.36 -24.80 -1.17
C GLU A 181 -8.30 -23.69 -1.02
N LYS A 182 -7.52 -23.44 -2.08
CA LYS A 182 -6.51 -22.37 -2.10
C LYS A 182 -7.15 -20.97 -2.05
N GLY A 183 -8.24 -20.76 -2.80
CA GLY A 183 -9.00 -19.52 -2.71
C GLY A 183 -9.55 -19.28 -1.30
N GLN A 184 -10.09 -20.32 -0.65
CA GLN A 184 -10.61 -20.23 0.71
C GLN A 184 -9.51 -19.93 1.74
N GLU A 185 -8.29 -20.47 1.58
CA GLU A 185 -7.15 -20.11 2.42
C GLU A 185 -6.87 -18.60 2.38
N ILE A 186 -6.97 -17.98 1.20
CA ILE A 186 -6.80 -16.54 1.04
C ILE A 186 -7.92 -15.77 1.75
N VAL A 187 -9.18 -16.21 1.59
CA VAL A 187 -10.34 -15.62 2.27
C VAL A 187 -10.19 -15.69 3.78
N ASP A 188 -9.85 -16.86 4.32
CA ASP A 188 -9.68 -17.08 5.77
C ASP A 188 -8.57 -16.19 6.33
N MET A 189 -7.46 -16.06 5.59
CA MET A 189 -6.38 -15.15 5.96
C MET A 189 -6.81 -13.68 5.91
N ALA A 190 -7.59 -13.28 4.90
CA ALA A 190 -8.11 -11.92 4.77
C ALA A 190 -9.07 -11.58 5.92
N VAL A 191 -10.06 -12.43 6.21
CA VAL A 191 -10.99 -12.24 7.35
C VAL A 191 -10.24 -12.18 8.69
N ALA A 192 -9.18 -12.96 8.85
CA ALA A 192 -8.41 -12.99 10.09
C ALA A 192 -7.49 -11.76 10.29
N ASN A 193 -7.07 -11.06 9.23
CA ASN A 193 -6.00 -10.06 9.29
C ASN A 193 -6.28 -8.74 8.57
N GLY A 194 -7.29 -8.69 7.70
CA GLY A 194 -7.57 -7.60 6.77
C GLY A 194 -8.58 -6.58 7.27
N GLU A 195 -9.35 -6.90 8.32
CA GLU A 195 -10.35 -5.98 8.88
C GLU A 195 -9.69 -4.68 9.36
N GLY A 196 -10.15 -3.55 8.81
CA GLY A 196 -9.59 -2.22 9.03
C GLY A 196 -8.20 -2.00 8.41
N TYR A 197 -7.77 -2.86 7.49
CA TYR A 197 -6.51 -2.66 6.77
C TYR A 197 -6.56 -1.36 5.99
N GLU A 198 -5.49 -0.57 6.09
CA GLU A 198 -5.26 0.63 5.29
C GLU A 198 -3.86 0.53 4.64
N PRO A 199 -3.75 0.61 3.30
CA PRO A 199 -2.46 0.47 2.63
C PRO A 199 -1.49 1.60 3.02
N GLY A 200 -0.26 1.21 3.34
CA GLY A 200 0.82 2.10 3.74
C GLY A 200 1.66 2.61 2.57
N ASN A 201 2.87 3.08 2.91
CA ASN A 201 3.81 3.56 1.91
C ASN A 201 4.46 2.41 1.13
N GLY A 202 4.28 2.42 -0.18
CA GLY A 202 4.73 1.36 -1.09
C GLY A 202 3.73 0.23 -1.25
N ASP A 203 2.63 0.26 -0.48
CA ASP A 203 1.53 -0.67 -0.63
C ASP A 203 0.62 -0.19 -1.78
N SER A 204 -0.14 -1.13 -2.33
CA SER A 204 -1.13 -0.86 -3.37
C SER A 204 -2.49 -0.55 -2.77
N LEU A 205 -3.07 0.57 -3.17
CA LEU A 205 -4.48 0.89 -3.01
C LEU A 205 -5.28 0.25 -4.15
N ALA A 206 -6.40 -0.40 -3.85
CA ALA A 206 -7.37 -0.78 -4.85
C ALA A 206 -8.08 0.48 -5.38
N VAL A 207 -7.76 0.89 -6.60
CA VAL A 207 -8.53 1.90 -7.36
C VAL A 207 -9.59 1.18 -8.18
N ILE A 208 -10.82 1.65 -8.08
CA ILE A 208 -11.99 1.05 -8.73
C ILE A 208 -12.30 1.81 -9.99
N LEU A 209 -12.38 1.11 -11.10
CA LEU A 209 -12.88 1.64 -12.36
C LEU A 209 -14.29 1.09 -12.56
N ILE A 210 -15.28 1.99 -12.60
CA ILE A 210 -16.68 1.66 -12.85
C ILE A 210 -17.04 2.12 -14.26
N PRO A 211 -17.22 1.21 -15.24
CA PRO A 211 -17.58 1.59 -16.60
C PRO A 211 -18.94 2.29 -16.70
N THR A 212 -19.01 3.36 -17.48
CA THR A 212 -20.25 4.16 -17.66
C THR A 212 -21.34 3.45 -18.47
N ASN A 213 -21.00 2.33 -19.12
CA ASN A 213 -21.84 1.54 -20.01
C ASN A 213 -22.20 0.15 -19.43
N ASN A 214 -22.18 0.00 -18.11
CA ASN A 214 -22.55 -1.23 -17.38
C ASN A 214 -21.72 -2.47 -17.81
N LEU A 215 -20.45 -2.26 -18.13
CA LEU A 215 -19.46 -3.33 -18.24
C LEU A 215 -18.87 -3.67 -16.87
N GLN A 216 -18.06 -4.73 -16.84
CA GLN A 216 -17.33 -5.19 -15.66
C GLN A 216 -16.57 -4.07 -14.95
N SER A 217 -16.86 -3.86 -13.67
CA SER A 217 -16.00 -3.03 -12.82
C SER A 217 -14.70 -3.79 -12.51
N VAL A 218 -13.58 -3.05 -12.43
CA VAL A 218 -12.26 -3.63 -12.16
C VAL A 218 -11.54 -2.91 -11.02
N PHE A 219 -10.74 -3.66 -10.25
CA PHE A 219 -9.73 -3.08 -9.38
C PHE A 219 -8.39 -2.97 -10.12
N VAL A 220 -7.75 -1.82 -10.00
CA VAL A 220 -6.41 -1.55 -10.47
C VAL A 220 -5.52 -1.20 -9.25
N PRO A 221 -4.43 -1.95 -9.00
CA PRO A 221 -3.49 -1.61 -7.93
C PRO A 221 -2.80 -0.27 -8.21
N TYR A 222 -2.89 0.66 -7.26
CA TYR A 222 -2.24 1.97 -7.31
C TYR A 222 -1.25 2.11 -6.15
N GLU A 223 0.05 2.15 -6.46
CA GLU A 223 1.11 2.26 -5.44
C GLU A 223 1.04 3.61 -4.71
N LEU A 224 0.79 3.55 -3.40
CA LEU A 224 0.77 4.73 -2.55
C LEU A 224 2.18 5.17 -2.20
N LYS A 225 2.52 6.42 -2.55
CA LYS A 225 3.83 7.00 -2.25
C LYS A 225 3.69 8.09 -1.20
N CYS A 226 4.56 8.02 -0.20
CA CYS A 226 4.81 9.16 0.67
C CYS A 226 5.34 10.31 -0.18
N ASP A 227 4.73 11.49 -0.05
CA ASP A 227 5.45 12.72 -0.29
C ASP A 227 6.60 12.79 0.71
N GLU A 228 7.83 12.54 0.26
CA GLU A 228 9.02 12.83 1.06
C GLU A 228 8.94 14.32 1.43
N ASN A 229 8.53 14.62 2.67
CA ASN A 229 8.59 15.95 3.23
C ASN A 229 10.06 16.37 3.20
N VAL A 230 10.47 17.07 2.14
CA VAL A 230 11.84 17.52 2.03
C VAL A 230 12.00 18.67 3.00
N GLY A 231 12.40 18.33 4.23
CA GLY A 231 12.60 19.29 5.30
C GLY A 231 13.47 20.45 4.81
N SER A 232 13.10 21.67 5.16
CA SER A 232 13.93 22.84 4.88
C SER A 232 14.83 23.11 6.09
N ILE A 233 16.16 22.94 5.95
CA ILE A 233 17.11 23.45 6.95
C ILE A 233 17.25 24.95 6.75
N CYS A 234 16.73 25.73 7.70
CA CYS A 234 16.96 27.16 7.76
C CYS A 234 18.15 27.49 8.65
N LYS A 235 19.21 28.07 8.06
CA LYS A 235 20.36 28.62 8.78
C LYS A 235 20.18 30.13 8.96
N ARG A 236 20.34 30.64 10.18
CA ARG A 236 20.35 32.08 10.45
C ARG A 236 21.77 32.63 10.34
N ARG A 237 21.98 33.69 9.57
CA ARG A 237 23.25 34.44 9.52
C ARG A 237 22.95 35.94 9.56
N TYR A 238 23.50 36.63 10.56
CA TYR A 238 23.39 38.08 10.77
C TYR A 238 21.97 38.63 10.48
N ARG A 239 20.99 38.22 11.31
CA ARG A 239 19.57 38.61 11.23
C ARG A 239 18.76 38.15 10.00
N THR A 240 19.35 37.44 9.03
CA THR A 240 18.61 36.84 7.89
C THR A 240 18.52 35.32 7.99
N TRP A 241 17.38 34.74 7.58
CA TRP A 241 17.18 33.30 7.46
C TRP A 241 17.48 32.84 6.03
N LYS A 242 18.26 31.77 5.87
CA LYS A 242 18.45 31.07 4.60
C LYS A 242 18.03 29.62 4.75
N CYS A 243 16.96 29.24 4.06
CA CYS A 243 16.44 27.88 4.05
C CYS A 243 16.99 27.09 2.86
N TYR A 244 17.32 25.82 3.10
CA TYR A 244 17.87 24.88 2.13
C TYR A 244 17.07 23.57 2.21
N LYS A 245 16.70 23.02 1.06
CA LYS A 245 16.00 21.74 0.94
C LYS A 245 16.96 20.59 1.33
N TRP A 246 16.56 19.71 2.25
CA TRP A 246 17.36 18.54 2.67
C TRP A 246 17.59 17.61 1.47
N ARG A 247 18.73 16.89 1.41
CA ARG A 247 19.17 16.01 0.29
C ARG A 247 19.59 16.66 -1.04
N CYS A 248 19.71 17.98 -1.17
CA CYS A 248 20.48 18.53 -2.29
C CYS A 248 21.99 18.23 -2.12
N LYS A 249 22.51 17.16 -2.74
CA LYS A 249 23.95 16.88 -2.81
C LYS A 249 24.66 18.11 -3.39
N HIS A 250 25.45 18.79 -2.57
CA HIS A 250 26.35 19.84 -3.02
C HIS A 250 27.40 19.21 -3.97
N LYS A 251 27.21 19.33 -5.29
CA LYS A 251 28.34 19.19 -6.21
C LYS A 251 29.31 20.32 -5.90
N LYS A 252 30.42 20.01 -5.20
CA LYS A 252 31.55 20.92 -5.02
C LYS A 252 32.16 21.22 -6.39
N LYS A 253 31.63 22.21 -7.12
CA LYS A 253 32.31 22.74 -8.30
C LYS A 253 33.50 23.58 -7.82
N LYS A 254 34.71 23.15 -8.24
CA LYS A 254 35.98 23.85 -8.09
C LYS A 254 35.82 25.31 -8.55
N TRP A 255 36.25 26.23 -7.70
CA TRP A 255 36.08 27.67 -7.86
C TRP A 255 36.79 28.20 -9.11
N ARG A 256 36.08 28.94 -9.97
CA ARG A 256 36.66 30.02 -10.79
C ARG A 256 35.90 31.30 -10.46
N ARG A 257 36.65 32.33 -10.04
CA ARG A 257 36.15 33.68 -9.72
C ARG A 257 35.46 34.25 -10.96
N ASN A 258 34.15 34.49 -10.89
CA ASN A 258 33.51 35.59 -11.61
C ASN A 258 32.21 35.98 -10.91
N TYR A 259 32.06 37.28 -10.70
CA TYR A 259 30.93 37.92 -10.05
C TYR A 259 29.71 37.87 -10.98
N GLY A 260 28.70 37.08 -10.60
CA GLY A 260 27.41 37.01 -11.30
C GLY A 260 26.42 36.19 -10.49
N ARG A 261 25.16 36.67 -10.39
CA ARG A 261 24.09 36.11 -9.54
C ARG A 261 23.99 34.58 -9.62
N LYS A 262 24.10 33.92 -8.47
CA LYS A 262 23.91 32.47 -8.31
C LYS A 262 22.43 32.11 -8.54
N LYS A 263 22.10 31.49 -9.68
CA LYS A 263 20.85 30.70 -9.81
C LYS A 263 21.18 29.24 -9.45
N PHE A 264 20.54 28.73 -8.39
CA PHE A 264 20.63 27.33 -8.00
C PHE A 264 19.56 26.57 -8.77
N LYS A 265 19.95 25.63 -9.63
CA LYS A 265 19.04 24.62 -10.18
C LYS A 265 18.98 23.46 -9.20
N CYS A 266 17.81 23.25 -8.57
CA CYS A 266 17.44 21.92 -8.09
C CYS A 266 16.88 21.20 -9.31
N SER A 267 17.52 20.12 -9.76
CA SER A 267 16.83 19.18 -10.66
C SER A 267 15.90 18.34 -9.79
N SER A 268 14.59 18.38 -10.02
CA SER A 268 13.78 17.22 -9.75
C SER A 268 14.28 16.14 -10.72
N SER A 269 14.82 15.06 -10.16
CA SER A 269 14.80 13.80 -10.88
C SER A 269 13.46 13.20 -10.53
N TYR A 270 12.67 12.93 -11.58
CA TYR A 270 11.39 12.24 -11.56
C TYR A 270 11.49 10.93 -10.79
#